data_AF-A0A966PV99-F1
#
_entry.id   AF-A0A966PV99-F1
#
_cell.length_a   1.000
_cell.length_b   1.000
_cell.length_c   1.000
_cell.angle_alpha   90.00
_cell.angle_beta   90.00
_cell.angle_gamma   90.00
#
_symmetry.space_group_name_H-M   'P 1'
#
loop_
_entity.id
_entity.type
_entity.pdbx_description
1 polymer ?
#
loop_
_entity_poly.entity_id
_entity_poly.type
_entity_poly.pdbx_seq_one_letter_code
_entity_poly.pdbx_strand_id
1 'polypeptide(L)'
;MWLLSIIPDSILYGFILSVMGIGAALFVFGSFTIFLPLVKTWGMIARTVGSLLLIISVYLYGGYGTEMKWRAEAAKLKADMDRKVALSEKHSKQVVTKYITQTKVIKEKGDAIKKLSEHVKEADAKCIVPKSFVLLHNSAAKNEVPDTSTGIDGSASGTNLSAVGETISINYNNYHQLAERLRALQDWVAQQEKIYNDGK
;
A
#
# COMPACT_ATOMS: atom_id res chain seq x y z
N MET A 1 -0.90 -13.26 -23.81
CA MET A 1 0.36 -14.05 -23.67
C MET A 1 1.54 -13.08 -23.53
N TRP A 2 2.40 -13.21 -22.53
CA TRP A 2 3.52 -12.27 -22.24
C TRP A 2 4.40 -11.91 -23.47
N LEU A 3 4.67 -12.86 -24.35
CA LEU A 3 5.48 -12.62 -25.55
C LEU A 3 4.84 -11.63 -26.54
N LEU A 4 3.50 -11.59 -26.60
CA LEU A 4 2.78 -10.67 -27.48
C LEU A 4 2.76 -9.24 -26.93
N SER A 5 2.79 -9.05 -25.60
CA SER A 5 2.71 -7.73 -24.96
C SER A 5 3.90 -6.80 -25.27
N ILE A 6 5.01 -7.36 -25.74
CA ILE A 6 6.21 -6.63 -26.12
C ILE A 6 6.09 -6.06 -27.55
N ILE A 7 5.20 -6.64 -28.36
CA ILE A 7 5.04 -6.28 -29.78
C ILE A 7 3.99 -5.16 -29.90
N PRO A 8 4.32 -4.04 -30.57
CA PRO A 8 3.36 -2.97 -30.87
C PRO A 8 2.15 -3.48 -31.65
N ASP A 9 0.97 -2.95 -31.33
CA ASP A 9 -0.31 -3.36 -31.92
C ASP A 9 -0.32 -3.23 -33.45
N SER A 10 0.36 -2.21 -33.99
CA SER A 10 0.50 -1.96 -35.43
C SER A 10 1.28 -3.08 -36.15
N ILE A 11 2.30 -3.63 -35.52
CA ILE A 11 3.12 -4.71 -36.09
C ILE A 11 2.34 -6.03 -36.08
N LEU A 12 1.62 -6.31 -34.99
CA LEU A 12 0.75 -7.49 -34.87
C LEU A 12 -0.38 -7.47 -35.90
N TYR A 13 -1.09 -6.34 -36.01
CA TYR A 13 -2.17 -6.18 -36.97
C TYR A 13 -1.67 -6.23 -38.42
N GLY A 14 -0.53 -5.59 -38.71
CA GLY A 14 0.10 -5.63 -40.04
C GLY A 14 0.53 -7.04 -40.45
N PHE A 15 1.06 -7.83 -39.52
CA PHE A 15 1.41 -9.24 -39.77
C PHE A 15 0.17 -10.09 -40.05
N ILE A 16 -0.91 -9.94 -39.28
CA ILE A 16 -2.15 -10.70 -39.50
C ILE A 16 -2.76 -10.36 -40.88
N LEU A 17 -2.78 -9.07 -41.24
CA LEU A 17 -3.27 -8.62 -42.55
C LEU A 17 -2.40 -9.10 -43.71
N SER A 18 -1.07 -9.17 -43.55
CA SER A 18 -0.18 -9.65 -44.61
C SER A 18 -0.37 -11.15 -44.86
N VAL A 19 -0.47 -11.97 -43.80
CA VAL A 19 -0.78 -13.41 -43.92
C VAL A 19 -2.14 -13.62 -44.57
N MET A 20 -3.15 -12.82 -44.19
CA MET A 20 -4.49 -12.88 -44.78
C MET A 20 -4.49 -12.47 -46.26
N GLY A 21 -3.78 -11.39 -46.61
CA GLY A 21 -3.65 -10.91 -47.98
C GLY A 21 -2.92 -11.89 -48.89
N ILE A 22 -1.81 -12.48 -48.42
CA ILE A 22 -1.07 -13.53 -49.15
C ILE A 22 -1.94 -14.77 -49.33
N GLY A 23 -2.63 -15.22 -48.27
CA GLY A 23 -3.55 -16.35 -48.33
C GLY A 23 -4.68 -16.14 -49.33
N ALA A 24 -5.30 -14.95 -49.33
CA ALA A 24 -6.35 -14.57 -50.28
C ALA A 24 -5.82 -14.52 -51.73
N ALA A 25 -4.65 -13.92 -51.95
CA ALA A 25 -4.04 -13.83 -53.28
C ALA A 25 -3.73 -15.22 -53.86
N LEU A 26 -3.15 -16.12 -53.07
CA LEU A 26 -2.86 -17.50 -53.48
C LEU A 26 -4.13 -18.30 -53.76
N PHE A 27 -5.19 -18.10 -52.96
CA PHE A 27 -6.47 -18.76 -53.16
C PHE A 27 -7.17 -18.32 -54.45
N VAL A 28 -7.18 -17.01 -54.74
CA VAL A 28 -7.76 -16.45 -55.97
C VAL A 28 -6.94 -16.88 -57.19
N PHE A 29 -5.61 -16.77 -57.15
CA PHE A 29 -4.73 -17.16 -58.24
C PHE A 29 -4.81 -18.67 -58.55
N GLY A 30 -4.83 -19.51 -57.51
CA GLY A 30 -5.00 -20.96 -57.65
C GLY A 30 -6.37 -21.35 -58.22
N SER A 31 -7.41 -20.54 -58.01
CA SER A 31 -8.74 -20.77 -58.58
C SER A 31 -8.85 -20.36 -60.05
N PHE A 32 -8.07 -19.36 -60.49
CA PHE A 32 -8.09 -18.86 -61.87
C PHE A 32 -7.34 -19.78 -62.85
N THR A 33 -6.33 -20.51 -62.38
CA THR A 33 -5.49 -21.40 -63.21
C THR A 33 -6.15 -22.74 -63.60
N ILE A 34 -7.40 -22.97 -63.17
CA ILE A 34 -8.18 -24.18 -63.47
C ILE A 34 -8.42 -24.35 -64.99
N PHE A 35 -8.42 -23.25 -65.76
CA PHE A 35 -8.73 -23.23 -67.19
C PHE A 35 -7.58 -23.66 -68.11
N LEU A 36 -6.33 -23.68 -67.61
CA LEU A 36 -5.14 -23.99 -68.41
C LEU A 36 -4.51 -25.33 -67.96
N PRO A 37 -4.54 -26.39 -68.79
CA PRO A 37 -4.10 -27.72 -68.39
C PRO A 37 -2.61 -27.84 -68.06
N LEU A 38 -1.76 -26.94 -68.56
CA LEU A 38 -0.31 -26.93 -68.32
C LEU A 38 0.08 -26.46 -66.90
N VAL A 39 -0.75 -25.65 -66.26
CA VAL A 39 -0.47 -25.02 -64.94
C VAL A 39 -1.41 -25.51 -63.83
N LYS A 40 -2.36 -26.40 -64.17
CA LYS A 40 -3.42 -26.90 -63.27
C LYS A 40 -2.90 -27.51 -61.97
N THR A 41 -1.79 -28.27 -62.02
CA THR A 41 -1.18 -28.90 -60.85
C THR A 41 -0.65 -27.87 -59.85
N TRP A 42 0.02 -26.83 -60.33
CA TRP A 42 0.55 -25.73 -59.51
C TRP A 42 -0.59 -24.86 -58.93
N GLY A 43 -1.66 -24.66 -59.70
CA GLY A 43 -2.88 -23.99 -59.24
C GLY A 43 -3.56 -24.67 -58.05
N MET A 44 -3.65 -26.01 -58.07
CA MET A 44 -4.22 -26.79 -56.95
C MET A 44 -3.39 -26.68 -55.66
N ILE A 45 -2.06 -26.69 -55.78
CA ILE A 45 -1.15 -26.50 -54.64
C ILE A 45 -1.33 -25.08 -54.06
N ALA A 46 -1.31 -24.05 -54.92
CA ALA A 46 -1.50 -22.66 -54.50
C ALA A 46 -2.84 -22.44 -53.78
N ARG A 47 -3.92 -23.06 -54.26
CA ARG A 47 -5.23 -23.01 -53.61
C ARG A 47 -5.24 -23.65 -52.23
N THR A 48 -4.63 -24.83 -52.09
CA THR A 48 -4.58 -25.56 -50.81
C THR A 48 -3.77 -24.78 -49.77
N VAL A 49 -2.61 -24.25 -50.17
CA VAL A 49 -1.77 -23.41 -49.30
C VAL A 49 -2.50 -22.11 -48.94
N GLY A 50 -3.16 -21.46 -49.90
CA GLY A 50 -3.96 -20.26 -49.66
C GLY A 50 -5.09 -20.50 -48.65
N SER A 51 -5.83 -21.61 -48.77
CA SER A 51 -6.87 -21.99 -47.82
C SER A 51 -6.34 -22.23 -46.41
N LEU A 52 -5.19 -22.91 -46.26
CA LEU A 52 -4.56 -23.13 -44.94
C LEU A 52 -4.13 -21.80 -44.31
N LEU A 53 -3.53 -20.90 -45.09
CA LEU A 53 -3.14 -19.57 -44.62
C LEU A 53 -4.33 -18.75 -44.15
N LEU A 54 -5.46 -18.79 -44.86
CA LEU A 54 -6.68 -18.09 -44.45
C LEU A 54 -7.26 -18.62 -43.13
N ILE A 55 -7.24 -19.94 -42.90
CA ILE A 55 -7.67 -20.54 -41.63
C ILE A 55 -6.77 -20.04 -40.49
N ILE A 56 -5.45 -20.03 -40.70
CA ILE A 56 -4.48 -19.51 -39.73
C ILE A 56 -4.73 -18.02 -39.47
N SER A 57 -4.98 -17.21 -40.49
CA SER A 57 -5.29 -15.79 -40.35
C SER A 57 -6.51 -15.52 -39.48
N VAL A 58 -7.60 -16.27 -39.68
CA VAL A 58 -8.83 -16.14 -38.89
C VAL A 58 -8.56 -16.48 -37.41
N TYR A 59 -7.80 -17.55 -37.15
CA TYR A 59 -7.40 -17.92 -35.80
C TYR A 59 -6.55 -16.83 -35.12
N LEU A 60 -5.54 -16.31 -35.83
CA LEU A 60 -4.68 -15.24 -35.32
C LEU A 60 -5.45 -13.94 -35.05
N TYR A 61 -6.42 -13.59 -35.92
CA TYR A 61 -7.29 -12.43 -35.73
C TYR A 61 -8.18 -12.55 -34.49
N GLY A 62 -8.74 -13.75 -34.25
CA GLY A 62 -9.49 -14.04 -33.01
C GLY A 62 -8.61 -13.89 -31.77
N GLY A 63 -7.39 -14.41 -31.79
CA GLY A 63 -6.40 -14.24 -30.71
C GLY A 63 -6.06 -12.77 -30.45
N TYR A 64 -5.85 -11.97 -31.50
CA TYR A 64 -5.59 -10.53 -31.40
C TYR A 64 -6.73 -9.79 -30.69
N GLY A 65 -7.99 -10.06 -31.05
CA GLY A 65 -9.15 -9.42 -30.41
C GLY A 65 -9.23 -9.69 -28.90
N THR A 66 -8.89 -10.91 -28.47
CA THR A 66 -8.84 -11.24 -27.03
C THR A 66 -7.69 -10.52 -26.32
N GLU A 67 -6.49 -10.52 -26.90
CA GLU A 67 -5.31 -9.85 -26.35
C GLU A 67 -5.54 -8.34 -26.18
N MET A 68 -6.21 -7.68 -27.14
CA MET A 68 -6.53 -6.25 -27.03
C MET A 68 -7.48 -5.93 -25.88
N LYS A 69 -8.47 -6.79 -25.62
CA LYS A 69 -9.35 -6.64 -24.44
C LYS A 69 -8.55 -6.74 -23.14
N TRP A 70 -7.68 -7.74 -23.05
CA TRP A 70 -6.78 -7.91 -21.89
C TRP A 70 -5.86 -6.70 -21.69
N ARG A 71 -5.30 -6.13 -22.77
CA ARG A 71 -4.47 -4.92 -22.69
C ARG A 71 -5.26 -3.70 -22.22
N ALA A 72 -6.47 -3.51 -22.75
CA ALA A 72 -7.33 -2.40 -22.36
C ALA A 72 -7.72 -2.49 -20.87
N GLU A 73 -8.09 -3.67 -20.40
CA GLU A 73 -8.39 -3.92 -18.98
C GLU A 73 -7.15 -3.72 -18.11
N ALA A 74 -5.98 -4.23 -18.51
CA ALA A 74 -4.74 -4.03 -17.79
C ALA A 74 -4.33 -2.55 -17.72
N ALA A 75 -4.50 -1.80 -18.81
CA ALA A 75 -4.24 -0.35 -18.85
C ALA A 75 -5.20 0.41 -17.92
N LYS A 76 -6.48 0.04 -17.90
CA LYS A 76 -7.49 0.62 -17.00
C LYS A 76 -7.17 0.33 -15.53
N LEU A 77 -6.83 -0.92 -15.22
CA LEU A 77 -6.43 -1.34 -13.86
C LEU A 77 -5.17 -0.62 -13.41
N LYS A 78 -4.18 -0.47 -14.30
CA LYS A 78 -2.95 0.26 -14.00
C LYS A 78 -3.22 1.74 -13.73
N ALA A 79 -4.04 2.39 -14.55
CA ALA A 79 -4.41 3.80 -14.33
C ALA A 79 -5.18 4.01 -13.01
N ASP A 80 -6.09 3.10 -12.65
CA ASP A 80 -6.78 3.14 -11.35
C ASP A 80 -5.82 2.93 -10.18
N MET A 81 -4.91 1.96 -10.30
CA MET A 81 -3.87 1.71 -9.30
C MET A 81 -2.97 2.93 -9.12
N ASP A 82 -2.47 3.52 -10.20
CA ASP A 82 -1.60 4.71 -10.17
C ASP A 82 -2.32 5.90 -9.52
N ARG A 83 -3.63 6.09 -9.81
CA ARG A 83 -4.48 7.09 -9.14
C ARG A 83 -4.58 6.82 -7.64
N LYS A 84 -4.85 5.57 -7.24
CA LYS A 84 -4.98 5.18 -5.82
C LYS A 84 -3.66 5.34 -5.06
N VAL A 85 -2.53 5.00 -5.68
CA VAL A 85 -1.19 5.21 -5.12
C VAL A 85 -0.93 6.70 -4.92
N ALA A 86 -1.19 7.53 -5.92
CA ALA A 86 -0.98 8.98 -5.81
C ALA A 86 -1.84 9.62 -4.70
N LEU A 87 -3.11 9.20 -4.57
CA LEU A 87 -3.99 9.63 -3.48
C LEU A 87 -3.45 9.15 -2.12
N SER A 88 -3.06 7.87 -2.02
CA SER A 88 -2.51 7.28 -0.80
C SER A 88 -1.27 8.02 -0.31
N GLU A 89 -0.34 8.35 -1.20
CA GLU A 89 0.87 9.11 -0.88
C GLU A 89 0.54 10.52 -0.38
N LYS A 90 -0.37 11.21 -1.06
CA LYS A 90 -0.81 12.56 -0.67
C LYS A 90 -1.41 12.56 0.74
N HIS A 91 -2.33 11.64 1.01
CA HIS A 91 -2.99 11.51 2.31
C HIS A 91 -2.00 11.09 3.40
N SER A 92 -1.07 10.17 3.09
CA SER A 92 0.00 9.77 4.01
C SER A 92 0.87 10.96 4.43
N LYS A 93 1.29 11.80 3.48
CA LYS A 93 2.05 13.04 3.77
C LYS A 93 1.27 13.99 4.68
N GLN A 94 -0.03 14.16 4.43
CA GLN A 94 -0.89 15.02 5.26
C GLN A 94 -1.02 14.50 6.70
N VAL A 95 -1.29 13.21 6.86
CA VAL A 95 -1.40 12.59 8.20
C VAL A 95 -0.08 12.67 8.96
N VAL A 96 1.04 12.34 8.31
CA VAL A 96 2.38 12.43 8.92
C VAL A 96 2.69 13.87 9.34
N THR A 97 2.39 14.85 8.49
CA THR A 97 2.60 16.27 8.83
C THR A 97 1.78 16.68 10.05
N LYS A 98 0.47 16.38 10.06
CA LYS A 98 -0.41 16.67 11.20
C LYS A 98 0.09 15.98 12.48
N TYR A 99 0.44 14.70 12.40
CA TYR A 99 0.97 13.92 13.52
C TYR A 99 2.24 14.54 14.11
N ILE A 100 3.22 14.89 13.26
CA ILE A 100 4.48 15.50 13.72
C ILE A 100 4.19 16.84 14.40
N THR A 101 3.34 17.68 13.81
CA THR A 101 2.97 18.97 14.40
C THR A 101 2.29 18.80 15.76
N GLN A 102 1.29 17.91 15.86
CA GLN A 102 0.59 17.67 17.14
C GLN A 102 1.52 17.09 18.21
N THR A 103 2.40 16.15 17.82
CA THR A 103 3.41 15.57 18.72
C THR A 103 4.37 16.64 19.23
N LYS A 104 4.77 17.59 18.38
CA LYS A 104 5.63 18.71 18.78
C LYS A 104 4.92 19.60 19.83
N VAL A 105 3.66 19.95 19.59
CA VAL A 105 2.86 20.74 20.54
C VAL A 105 2.72 20.02 21.88
N ILE A 106 2.49 18.71 21.87
CA ILE A 106 2.41 17.91 23.11
C ILE A 106 3.74 17.94 23.85
N LYS A 107 4.86 17.74 23.16
CA LYS A 107 6.20 17.83 23.77
C LYS A 107 6.46 19.20 24.38
N GLU A 108 6.19 20.27 23.64
CA GLU A 108 6.36 21.66 24.13
C GLU A 108 5.49 21.93 25.37
N LYS A 109 4.24 21.45 25.40
CA LYS A 109 3.38 21.53 26.59
C LYS A 109 3.91 20.68 27.75
N GLY A 110 4.38 19.47 27.48
CA GLY A 110 5.00 18.59 28.46
C GLY A 110 6.24 19.21 29.10
N ASP A 111 7.11 19.83 28.31
CA ASP A 111 8.30 20.53 28.78
C ASP A 111 7.94 21.75 29.63
N ALA A 112 6.89 22.50 29.26
CA ALA A 112 6.39 23.61 30.06
C ALA A 112 5.80 23.13 31.40
N ILE A 113 5.01 22.05 31.40
CA ILE A 113 4.44 21.46 32.61
C ILE A 113 5.53 20.88 33.51
N LYS A 114 6.56 20.26 32.92
CA LYS A 114 7.70 19.70 33.66
C LYS A 114 8.38 20.75 34.53
N LYS A 115 8.48 22.01 34.09
CA LYS A 115 9.04 23.11 34.90
C LYS A 115 8.24 23.39 36.18
N LEU A 116 6.96 23.03 36.23
CA LEU A 116 6.16 23.16 37.45
C LEU A 116 6.68 22.25 38.58
N SER A 117 7.38 21.16 38.26
CA SER A 117 8.02 20.31 39.28
C SER A 117 9.06 21.06 40.13
N GLU A 118 9.64 22.14 39.62
CA GLU A 118 10.57 22.99 40.38
C GLU A 118 9.89 23.63 41.58
N HIS A 119 8.63 24.05 41.44
CA HIS A 119 7.84 24.61 42.55
C HIS A 119 7.49 23.55 43.59
N VAL A 120 7.47 22.27 43.22
CA VAL A 120 7.22 21.16 44.15
C VAL A 120 8.43 20.86 45.03
N LYS A 121 9.65 21.26 44.64
CA LYS A 121 10.87 21.02 45.42
C LYS A 121 10.80 21.61 46.83
N GLU A 122 10.09 22.72 47.01
CA GLU A 122 9.88 23.34 48.33
C GLU A 122 9.07 22.43 49.29
N ALA A 123 8.33 21.47 48.76
CA ALA A 123 7.56 20.49 49.52
C ALA A 123 8.35 19.21 49.83
N ASP A 124 9.52 18.98 49.22
CA ASP A 124 10.30 17.74 49.41
C ASP A 124 10.71 17.53 50.87
N ALA A 125 11.10 18.60 51.57
CA ALA A 125 11.47 18.54 52.98
C ALA A 125 10.25 18.39 53.92
N LYS A 126 9.03 18.69 53.42
CA LYS A 126 7.78 18.69 54.21
C LYS A 126 6.98 17.39 54.03
N CYS A 127 7.19 16.68 52.92
CA CYS A 127 6.41 15.52 52.54
C CYS A 127 7.32 14.32 52.26
N ILE A 128 7.30 13.35 53.17
CA ILE A 128 8.00 12.08 52.98
C ILE A 128 7.17 11.17 52.06
N VAL A 129 7.79 10.64 51.00
CA VAL A 129 7.18 9.59 50.17
C VAL A 129 7.44 8.22 50.81
N PRO A 130 6.40 7.45 51.18
CA PRO A 130 6.58 6.12 51.77
C PRO A 130 7.02 5.07 50.74
N LYS A 131 7.78 4.05 51.16
CA LYS A 131 8.10 2.88 50.32
C LYS A 131 6.86 2.17 49.81
N SER A 132 5.79 2.14 50.60
CA SER A 132 4.53 1.48 50.24
C SER A 132 3.85 2.16 49.04
N PHE A 133 3.97 3.48 48.93
CA PHE A 133 3.52 4.25 47.76
C PHE A 133 4.33 3.90 46.52
N VAL A 134 5.67 3.89 46.65
CA VAL A 134 6.57 3.53 45.52
C VAL A 134 6.34 2.09 45.05
N LEU A 135 6.15 1.17 45.99
CA LEU A 135 5.83 -0.23 45.71
C LEU A 135 4.53 -0.34 44.91
N LEU A 136 3.44 0.28 45.40
CA LEU A 136 2.14 0.33 44.71
C LEU A 136 2.28 0.89 43.29
N HIS A 137 2.93 2.05 43.14
CA HIS A 137 3.11 2.70 41.85
C HIS A 137 3.90 1.82 40.87
N ASN A 138 5.02 1.23 41.31
CA ASN A 138 5.85 0.40 40.45
C ASN A 138 5.16 -0.92 40.06
N SER A 139 4.44 -1.55 41.00
CA SER A 139 3.61 -2.72 40.72
C SER A 139 2.54 -2.41 39.68
N ALA A 140 1.85 -1.28 39.81
CA ALA A 140 0.86 -0.83 38.82
C ALA A 140 1.51 -0.54 37.46
N ALA A 141 2.66 0.15 37.43
CA ALA A 141 3.37 0.48 36.20
C ALA A 141 3.91 -0.75 35.46
N LYS A 142 4.32 -1.79 36.19
CA LYS A 142 4.79 -3.07 35.62
C LYS A 142 3.66 -4.06 35.35
N ASN A 143 2.48 -3.84 35.92
CA ASN A 143 1.38 -4.80 35.96
C ASN A 143 1.79 -6.14 36.64
N GLU A 144 2.48 -6.04 37.78
CA GLU A 144 3.01 -7.18 38.54
C GLU A 144 2.59 -7.10 40.01
N VAL A 145 2.16 -8.23 40.58
CA VAL A 145 1.91 -8.34 42.03
C VAL A 145 3.26 -8.45 42.74
N PRO A 146 3.54 -7.62 43.77
CA PRO A 146 4.82 -7.66 44.46
C PRO A 146 4.97 -8.91 45.33
N ASP A 147 6.14 -9.56 45.27
CA ASP A 147 6.44 -10.81 46.00
C ASP A 147 6.72 -10.61 47.50
N THR A 148 6.95 -9.37 47.96
CA THR A 148 7.53 -9.11 49.30
C THR A 148 6.63 -8.29 50.21
N SER A 149 6.54 -8.67 51.49
CA SER A 149 5.94 -7.86 52.56
C SER A 149 6.84 -6.71 53.04
N THR A 150 8.05 -6.58 52.50
CA THR A 150 8.98 -5.50 52.82
C THR A 150 8.57 -4.20 52.13
N GLY A 151 8.66 -3.07 52.85
CA GLY A 151 8.30 -1.75 52.31
C GLY A 151 6.83 -1.34 52.50
N ILE A 152 6.02 -2.15 53.20
CA ILE A 152 4.64 -1.80 53.58
C ILE A 152 4.58 -1.09 54.95
N ASP A 153 5.71 -0.99 55.65
CA ASP A 153 5.86 -0.41 56.99
C ASP A 153 5.79 1.13 57.04
N GLY A 154 5.54 1.78 55.90
CA GLY A 154 5.47 3.24 55.80
C GLY A 154 6.81 3.95 55.90
N SER A 155 7.94 3.21 55.93
CA SER A 155 9.28 3.81 55.97
C SER A 155 9.56 4.69 54.75
N ALA A 156 10.41 5.71 54.92
CA ALA A 156 10.77 6.63 53.84
C ALA A 156 11.43 5.90 52.66
N SER A 157 10.99 6.20 51.43
CA SER A 157 11.58 5.61 50.22
C SER A 157 12.90 6.25 49.79
N GLY A 158 13.20 7.44 50.31
CA GLY A 158 14.28 8.30 49.81
C GLY A 158 13.95 8.99 48.48
N THR A 159 12.71 8.85 47.99
CA THR A 159 12.23 9.55 46.79
C THR A 159 11.63 10.89 47.19
N ASN A 160 12.05 11.96 46.53
CA ASN A 160 11.48 13.29 46.71
C ASN A 160 10.09 13.39 46.07
N LEU A 161 9.19 14.19 46.65
CA LEU A 161 7.85 14.42 46.12
C LEU A 161 7.90 15.08 44.73
N SER A 162 8.85 16.00 44.53
CA SER A 162 9.12 16.65 43.23
C SER A 162 9.49 15.63 42.15
N ALA A 163 10.30 14.63 42.47
CA ALA A 163 10.68 13.55 41.54
C ALA A 163 9.48 12.66 41.16
N VAL A 164 8.57 12.40 42.11
CA VAL A 164 7.30 11.72 41.83
C VAL A 164 6.45 12.55 40.87
N GLY A 165 6.27 13.85 41.15
CA GLY A 165 5.49 14.76 40.31
C GLY A 165 6.08 14.92 38.90
N GLU A 166 7.40 14.97 38.77
CA GLU A 166 8.10 15.00 37.48
C GLU A 166 7.84 13.70 36.70
N THR A 167 8.02 12.54 37.35
CA THR A 167 7.81 11.23 36.71
C THR A 167 6.37 11.06 36.22
N ILE A 168 5.38 11.42 37.04
CA ILE A 168 3.96 11.37 36.67
C ILE A 168 3.69 12.28 35.47
N SER A 169 4.25 13.50 35.49
CA SER A 169 4.08 14.47 34.40
C SER A 169 4.68 13.96 33.08
N ILE A 170 5.85 13.32 33.14
CA ILE A 170 6.49 12.67 31.98
C ILE A 170 5.62 11.51 31.46
N ASN A 171 5.09 10.68 32.35
CA ASN A 171 4.22 9.56 31.98
C ASN A 171 2.96 10.03 31.24
N TYR A 172 2.29 11.08 31.74
CA TYR A 172 1.13 11.65 31.04
C TYR A 172 1.51 12.27 29.70
N ASN A 173 2.65 12.96 29.60
CA ASN A 173 3.13 13.48 28.33
C ASN A 173 3.39 12.37 27.30
N ASN A 174 3.99 11.26 27.73
CA ASN A 174 4.20 10.08 26.88
C ASN A 174 2.87 9.44 26.46
N TYR A 175 1.90 9.36 27.38
CA TYR A 175 0.56 8.87 27.06
C TYR A 175 -0.13 9.75 26.01
N HIS A 176 -0.05 11.07 26.12
CA HIS A 176 -0.61 11.97 25.11
C HIS A 176 0.05 11.79 23.74
N GLN A 177 1.36 11.59 23.69
CA GLN A 177 2.07 11.28 22.43
C GLN A 177 1.62 9.93 21.84
N LEU A 178 1.46 8.90 22.68
CA LEU A 178 0.97 7.59 22.25
C LEU A 178 -0.47 7.69 21.72
N ALA A 179 -1.33 8.44 22.41
CA ALA A 179 -2.71 8.66 21.99
C ALA A 179 -2.77 9.38 20.64
N GLU A 180 -1.94 10.41 20.40
CA GLU A 180 -1.86 11.05 19.08
C GLU A 180 -1.33 10.12 18.00
N ARG A 181 -0.33 9.28 18.32
CA ARG A 181 0.16 8.26 17.37
C ARG A 181 -0.95 7.29 16.97
N LEU A 182 -1.75 6.83 17.93
CA LEU A 182 -2.87 5.94 17.66
C LEU A 182 -3.97 6.63 16.84
N ARG A 183 -4.34 7.87 17.19
CA ARG A 183 -5.30 8.66 16.40
C ARG A 183 -4.82 8.87 14.97
N ALA A 184 -3.56 9.23 14.78
CA ALA A 184 -2.97 9.41 13.45
C ALA A 184 -2.97 8.09 12.64
N LEU A 185 -2.68 6.96 13.29
CA LEU A 185 -2.76 5.65 12.65
C LEU A 185 -4.20 5.32 12.24
N GLN A 186 -5.18 5.53 13.12
CA GLN A 186 -6.59 5.31 12.83
C GLN A 186 -7.08 6.19 11.67
N ASP A 187 -6.73 7.49 11.70
CA ASP A 187 -7.01 8.44 10.62
C ASP A 187 -6.41 7.97 9.29
N TRP A 188 -5.18 7.44 9.31
CA TRP A 188 -4.50 6.91 8.13
C TRP A 188 -5.20 5.65 7.59
N VAL A 189 -5.46 4.66 8.45
CA VAL A 189 -6.13 3.40 8.05
C VAL A 189 -7.49 3.69 7.43
N ALA A 190 -8.30 4.55 8.07
CA ALA A 190 -9.61 4.93 7.54
C ALA A 190 -9.52 5.63 6.17
N GLN A 191 -8.46 6.41 5.92
CA GLN A 191 -8.21 7.02 4.61
C GLN A 191 -7.78 5.98 3.57
N GLN A 192 -6.89 5.05 3.92
CA GLN A 192 -6.46 3.98 3.01
C GLN A 192 -7.63 3.07 2.62
N GLU A 193 -8.49 2.73 3.57
CA GLU A 193 -9.70 1.92 3.31
C GLU A 193 -10.63 2.62 2.33
N LYS A 194 -10.87 3.94 2.51
CA LYS A 194 -11.67 4.74 1.56
C LYS A 194 -11.06 4.74 0.17
N ILE A 195 -9.75 4.91 0.04
CA ILE A 195 -9.05 4.91 -1.25
C ILE A 195 -9.14 3.53 -1.92
N TYR A 196 -8.97 2.46 -1.15
CA TYR A 196 -9.02 1.10 -1.65
C TYR A 196 -10.43 0.72 -2.15
N ASN A 197 -11.47 1.14 -1.43
CA ASN A 197 -12.85 0.88 -1.77
C ASN A 197 -13.44 1.89 -2.79
N ASP A 198 -12.72 2.96 -3.13
CA ASP A 198 -13.14 3.90 -4.18
C ASP A 198 -13.25 3.17 -5.53
N GLY A 199 -14.46 3.15 -6.10
CA GLY A 199 -14.75 2.54 -7.40
C GLY A 199 -14.98 1.02 -7.41
N LYS A 200 -15.15 0.38 -6.25
CA LYS A 200 -15.82 -0.94 -6.14
C LYS A 200 -17.34 -0.75 -6.11
#